data_AF-A0A0Q9PLV6-F1
#
_entry.id   AF-A0A0Q9PLV6-F1
#
_cell.length_a   1.000
_cell.length_b   1.000
_cell.length_c   1.000
_cell.angle_alpha   90.00
_cell.angle_beta   90.00
_cell.angle_gamma   90.00
#
_symmetry.space_group_name_H-M   'P 1'
#
loop_
_entity.id
_entity.type
_entity.pdbx_description
1 polymer ?
#
loop_
_entity_poly.entity_id
_entity_poly.type
_entity_poly.pdbx_seq_one_letter_code
_entity_poly.pdbx_strand_id
1 'polypeptide(L)'
;MRRIIWCLAAVIITTLAFGSIYVTLQQIGRQSANMAPAAAAAARLQQAGSDPMTGPRLELTHDSGVFLIVYGDGNSPLSSTVTLHGTIPVVPAGVLNAARASGSDTVTWQPDPGLRMAIVAKQAAGKVVVAGQSLAPFEEIDRRTLMFLAAGWLGSMLVLAAAYSAATLMRRGTPPPAR
;
A
#
# COMPACT_ATOMS: atom_id res chain seq x y z
N MET A 1 22.79 15.14 34.09
CA MET A 1 22.42 13.77 33.69
C MET A 1 20.91 13.55 33.63
N ARG A 2 20.15 13.65 34.73
CA ARG A 2 18.67 13.40 34.73
C ARG A 2 17.90 14.07 33.58
N ARG A 3 18.09 15.37 33.33
CA ARG A 3 17.37 16.10 32.26
C ARG A 3 17.72 15.66 30.84
N ILE A 4 18.97 15.26 30.61
CA ILE A 4 19.41 14.75 29.30
C ILE A 4 18.71 13.41 29.03
N ILE A 5 18.61 12.55 30.04
CA ILE A 5 17.90 11.27 29.95
C ILE A 5 16.41 11.50 29.62
N TRP A 6 15.75 12.47 30.27
CA TRP A 6 14.35 12.81 29.96
C TRP A 6 14.17 13.38 28.55
N CYS A 7 15.09 14.23 28.09
CA CYS A 7 15.04 14.78 26.74
C CYS A 7 15.26 13.69 25.67
N LEU A 8 16.23 12.79 25.88
CA LEU A 8 16.47 11.65 25.00
C LEU A 8 15.28 10.70 24.98
N ALA A 9 14.70 10.40 26.14
CA ALA A 9 13.49 9.58 26.22
C ALA A 9 12.33 10.20 25.44
N ALA A 10 12.12 11.52 25.56
CA ALA A 10 11.08 12.22 24.81
C ALA A 10 11.30 12.13 23.29
N VAL A 11 12.52 12.36 22.81
CA VAL A 11 12.86 12.26 21.37
C VAL A 11 12.62 10.84 20.84
N ILE A 12 13.03 9.81 21.59
CA ILE A 12 12.83 8.41 21.21
C ILE A 12 11.33 8.09 21.15
N ILE A 13 10.56 8.44 22.19
CA ILE A 13 9.12 8.17 22.25
C ILE A 13 8.40 8.87 21.10
N THR A 14 8.70 10.14 20.84
CA THR A 14 8.10 10.87 19.72
C THR A 14 8.45 10.21 18.39
N THR A 15 9.70 9.80 18.18
CA THR A 15 10.12 9.14 16.93
C THR A 15 9.42 7.80 16.73
N LEU A 16 9.31 6.98 17.77
CA LEU A 16 8.58 5.72 17.72
C LEU A 16 7.08 5.93 17.49
N ALA A 17 6.49 6.98 18.06
CA ALA A 17 5.09 7.32 17.85
C ALA A 17 4.82 7.66 16.38
N PHE A 18 5.55 8.61 15.80
CA PHE A 18 5.40 8.96 14.38
C PHE A 18 5.75 7.80 13.44
N GLY A 19 6.80 7.04 13.75
CA GLY A 19 7.21 5.86 12.97
C GLY A 19 6.17 4.74 12.98
N SER A 20 5.58 4.42 14.12
CA SER A 20 4.54 3.39 14.22
C SER A 20 3.25 3.79 13.51
N ILE A 21 2.86 5.07 13.57
CA ILE A 21 1.73 5.60 12.80
C ILE A 21 2.01 5.45 11.29
N TYR A 22 3.20 5.84 10.82
CA TYR A 22 3.57 5.70 9.42
C TYR A 22 3.46 4.24 8.94
N VAL A 23 4.09 3.31 9.67
CA VAL A 23 4.06 1.88 9.34
C VAL A 23 2.62 1.36 9.30
N THR A 24 1.78 1.74 10.28
CA THR A 24 0.38 1.31 10.32
C THR A 24 -0.39 1.79 9.09
N LEU A 25 -0.27 3.07 8.73
CA LEU A 25 -0.94 3.62 7.55
C LEU A 25 -0.43 2.98 6.26
N GLN A 26 0.88 2.73 6.16
CA GLN A 26 1.46 2.05 5.00
C GLN A 26 0.95 0.60 4.87
N GLN A 27 0.81 -0.13 5.98
CA GLN A 27 0.25 -1.48 5.96
C GLN A 27 -1.23 -1.49 5.56
N ILE A 28 -2.03 -0.55 6.07
CA ILE A 28 -3.44 -0.38 5.66
C ILE A 28 -3.55 -0.07 4.17
N GLY A 29 -2.69 0.81 3.65
CA GLY A 29 -2.60 1.13 2.21
C GLY A 29 -2.31 -0.10 1.36
N ARG A 30 -1.32 -0.92 1.75
CA ARG A 30 -1.01 -2.18 1.03
C ARG A 30 -2.14 -3.20 1.09
N GLN A 31 -2.79 -3.35 2.23
CA GLN A 31 -3.91 -4.29 2.38
C GLN A 31 -5.11 -3.85 1.55
N SER A 32 -5.47 -2.57 1.59
CA SER A 32 -6.58 -2.03 0.78
C SER A 32 -6.35 -2.16 -0.73
N ALA A 33 -5.09 -2.03 -1.19
CA ALA A 33 -4.72 -2.31 -2.57
C ALA A 33 -4.99 -3.78 -3.00
N ASN A 34 -5.06 -4.72 -2.06
CA ASN A 34 -5.32 -6.13 -2.34
C ASN A 34 -6.77 -6.56 -2.07
N MET A 35 -7.47 -5.89 -1.13
CA MET A 35 -8.81 -6.30 -0.70
C MET A 35 -9.86 -6.23 -1.82
N ALA A 36 -9.92 -5.11 -2.55
CA ALA A 36 -10.93 -4.93 -3.59
C ALA A 36 -10.75 -5.93 -4.77
N PRO A 37 -9.53 -6.15 -5.30
CA PRO A 37 -9.27 -7.23 -6.25
C PRO A 37 -9.60 -8.61 -5.69
N ALA A 38 -9.20 -8.92 -4.45
CA ALA A 38 -9.46 -10.23 -3.85
C ALA A 38 -10.96 -10.53 -3.71
N ALA A 39 -11.77 -9.51 -3.41
CA ALA A 39 -13.23 -9.59 -3.34
C ALA A 39 -13.84 -9.76 -4.74
N ALA A 40 -13.38 -8.98 -5.73
CA ALA A 40 -13.85 -9.09 -7.11
C ALA A 40 -13.53 -10.46 -7.74
N ALA A 41 -12.32 -10.99 -7.51
CA ALA A 41 -11.94 -12.33 -7.96
C ALA A 41 -12.84 -13.39 -7.31
N ALA A 42 -13.10 -13.29 -6.00
CA ALA A 42 -14.00 -14.22 -5.30
C ALA A 42 -15.44 -14.15 -5.82
N ALA A 43 -15.97 -12.94 -6.03
CA ALA A 43 -17.30 -12.73 -6.60
C ALA A 43 -17.41 -13.34 -8.01
N ARG A 44 -16.37 -13.17 -8.85
CA ARG A 44 -16.37 -13.74 -10.20
C ARG A 44 -16.29 -15.26 -10.19
N LEU A 45 -15.57 -15.85 -9.24
CA LEU A 45 -15.53 -17.31 -9.06
C LEU A 45 -16.89 -17.88 -8.61
N GLN A 46 -17.65 -17.16 -7.77
CA GLN A 46 -19.02 -17.55 -7.42
C GLN A 46 -19.97 -17.51 -8.63
N GLN A 47 -19.68 -16.63 -9.59
CA GLN A 47 -20.40 -16.50 -10.86
C GLN A 47 -19.82 -17.39 -11.98
N ALA A 48 -18.92 -18.34 -11.69
CA ALA A 48 -18.20 -19.10 -12.72
C ALA A 48 -19.08 -20.01 -13.61
N GLY A 49 -20.40 -20.06 -13.37
CA GLY A 49 -21.42 -20.65 -14.25
C GLY A 49 -22.17 -19.65 -15.15
N SER A 50 -21.88 -18.35 -15.07
CA SER A 50 -22.55 -17.28 -15.80
C SER A 50 -21.64 -16.66 -16.85
N ASP A 51 -22.24 -16.29 -17.99
CA ASP A 51 -21.71 -15.75 -19.26
C ASP A 51 -20.35 -15.03 -19.24
N PRO A 52 -19.63 -14.97 -20.38
CA PRO A 52 -18.40 -14.19 -20.48
C PRO A 52 -18.64 -12.74 -20.05
N MET A 53 -17.59 -12.06 -19.59
CA MET A 53 -17.72 -10.67 -19.12
C MET A 53 -18.20 -9.78 -20.27
N THR A 54 -19.49 -9.45 -20.26
CA THR A 54 -20.13 -8.59 -21.27
C THR A 54 -20.04 -7.15 -20.79
N GLY A 55 -18.99 -6.46 -21.22
CA GLY A 55 -18.79 -5.04 -20.92
C GLY A 55 -17.71 -4.44 -21.83
N PRO A 56 -17.72 -3.11 -22.04
CA PRO A 56 -16.65 -2.46 -22.78
C PRO A 56 -15.32 -2.74 -22.07
N ARG A 57 -14.32 -3.14 -22.86
CA ARG A 57 -12.95 -3.26 -22.36
C ARG A 57 -12.37 -1.86 -22.22
N LEU A 58 -11.82 -1.56 -21.06
CA LEU A 58 -11.16 -0.29 -20.76
C LEU A 58 -9.66 -0.45 -21.02
N GLU A 59 -8.99 0.60 -21.49
CA GLU A 59 -7.52 0.57 -21.52
C GLU A 59 -6.94 0.67 -20.11
N LEU A 60 -5.87 -0.09 -19.87
CA LEU A 60 -5.15 -0.09 -18.61
C LEU A 60 -4.37 1.22 -18.48
N THR A 61 -4.63 1.92 -17.38
CA THR A 61 -4.06 3.24 -17.07
C THR A 61 -3.68 3.33 -15.61
N HIS A 62 -2.96 4.39 -15.23
CA HIS A 62 -2.55 4.63 -13.86
C HIS A 62 -3.72 4.87 -12.89
N ASP A 63 -4.91 5.21 -13.39
CA ASP A 63 -6.13 5.39 -12.57
C ASP A 63 -7.12 4.23 -12.73
N SER A 64 -6.67 3.11 -13.33
CA SER A 64 -7.54 1.95 -13.50
C SER A 64 -7.99 1.40 -12.14
N GLY A 65 -9.31 1.38 -11.97
CA GLY A 65 -9.97 0.71 -10.86
C GLY A 65 -9.86 -0.81 -10.95
N VAL A 66 -10.78 -1.51 -10.28
CA VAL A 66 -10.75 -2.97 -10.25
C VAL A 66 -11.03 -3.54 -11.64
N PHE A 67 -10.10 -4.32 -12.18
CA PHE A 67 -10.22 -5.04 -13.44
C PHE A 67 -10.11 -6.54 -13.22
N LEU A 68 -10.57 -7.33 -14.21
CA LEU A 68 -10.59 -8.78 -14.18
C LEU A 68 -10.03 -9.37 -15.48
N ILE A 69 -9.31 -10.48 -15.35
CA ILE A 69 -8.83 -11.32 -16.44
C ILE A 69 -9.09 -12.78 -16.04
N VAL A 70 -9.78 -13.51 -16.89
CA VAL A 70 -10.08 -14.93 -16.68
C VAL A 70 -9.15 -15.76 -17.54
N TYR A 71 -8.40 -16.66 -16.92
CA TYR A 71 -7.52 -17.60 -17.58
C TYR A 71 -8.11 -19.01 -17.55
N GLY A 72 -8.01 -19.67 -18.70
CA GLY A 72 -8.40 -21.07 -18.86
C GLY A 72 -7.27 -22.03 -18.52
N ASP A 73 -7.41 -23.24 -19.04
CA ASP A 73 -6.38 -24.25 -18.97
C ASP A 73 -5.14 -23.78 -19.77
N GLY A 74 -3.94 -24.05 -19.23
CA GLY A 74 -2.68 -23.71 -19.89
C GLY A 74 -2.26 -22.23 -19.86
N ASN A 75 -2.80 -21.41 -18.95
CA ASN A 75 -2.46 -19.97 -18.81
C ASN A 75 -2.88 -19.09 -20.01
N SER A 76 -3.86 -19.54 -20.80
CA SER A 76 -4.43 -18.75 -21.88
C SER A 76 -5.51 -17.77 -21.37
N PRO A 77 -5.45 -16.48 -21.71
CA PRO A 77 -6.50 -15.52 -21.34
C PRO A 77 -7.77 -15.79 -22.16
N LEU A 78 -8.89 -16.05 -21.48
CA LEU A 78 -10.20 -16.30 -22.10
C LEU A 78 -11.03 -15.02 -22.24
N SER A 79 -10.98 -14.15 -21.23
CA SER A 79 -11.80 -12.94 -21.17
C SER A 79 -11.14 -11.91 -20.25
N SER A 80 -11.40 -10.63 -20.51
CA SER A 80 -10.93 -9.54 -19.66
C SER A 80 -11.84 -8.31 -19.77
N THR A 81 -11.89 -7.52 -18.70
CA THR A 81 -12.48 -6.17 -18.70
C THR A 81 -11.51 -5.08 -19.13
N VAL A 82 -10.25 -5.44 -19.38
CA VAL A 82 -9.19 -4.46 -19.64
C VAL A 82 -8.33 -4.88 -20.82
N THR A 83 -7.79 -3.89 -21.51
CA THR A 83 -6.79 -4.06 -22.57
C THR A 83 -5.53 -3.26 -22.24
N LEU A 84 -4.42 -3.68 -22.80
CA LEU A 84 -3.16 -2.95 -22.82
C LEU A 84 -2.75 -2.85 -24.29
N HIS A 85 -2.69 -1.62 -24.80
CA HIS A 85 -2.42 -1.35 -26.23
C HIS A 85 -3.38 -2.10 -27.16
N GLY A 86 -4.67 -2.16 -26.80
CA GLY A 86 -5.72 -2.84 -27.58
C GLY A 86 -5.73 -4.36 -27.46
N THR A 87 -4.83 -4.98 -26.67
CA THR A 87 -4.73 -6.43 -26.50
C THR A 87 -5.04 -6.85 -25.06
N ILE A 88 -5.42 -8.12 -24.81
CA ILE A 88 -5.63 -8.58 -23.44
C ILE A 88 -4.27 -8.69 -22.75
N PRO A 89 -4.04 -7.98 -21.62
CA PRO A 89 -2.77 -8.08 -20.92
C PRO A 89 -2.54 -9.50 -20.39
N VAL A 90 -1.30 -9.96 -20.51
CA VAL A 90 -0.87 -11.27 -20.01
C VAL A 90 -0.09 -11.07 -18.71
N VAL A 91 -0.57 -11.70 -17.63
CA VAL A 91 0.14 -11.69 -16.35
C VAL A 91 1.26 -12.75 -16.32
N PRO A 92 2.29 -12.59 -15.49
CA PRO A 92 3.38 -13.55 -15.42
C PRO A 92 2.89 -14.96 -15.09
N ALA A 93 3.34 -15.96 -15.85
CA ALA A 93 2.91 -17.34 -15.68
C ALA A 93 3.16 -17.90 -14.27
N GLY A 94 4.20 -17.40 -13.58
CA GLY A 94 4.49 -17.74 -12.19
C GLY A 94 3.32 -17.47 -11.23
N VAL A 95 2.60 -16.36 -11.44
CA VAL A 95 1.44 -15.97 -10.62
C VAL A 95 0.28 -16.95 -10.82
N LEU A 96 0.03 -17.31 -12.09
CA LEU A 96 -1.03 -18.26 -12.44
C LEU A 96 -0.70 -19.67 -11.91
N ASN A 97 0.56 -20.09 -12.04
CA ASN A 97 1.02 -21.38 -11.55
C ASN A 97 0.97 -21.45 -10.02
N ALA A 98 1.41 -20.40 -9.32
CA ALA A 98 1.30 -20.29 -7.88
C ALA A 98 -0.17 -20.38 -7.44
N ALA A 99 -1.06 -19.59 -8.05
CA ALA A 99 -2.48 -19.63 -7.73
C ALA A 99 -3.13 -21.01 -7.97
N ARG A 100 -2.70 -21.76 -9.00
CA ARG A 100 -3.17 -23.14 -9.20
C ARG A 100 -2.63 -24.13 -8.15
N ALA A 101 -1.45 -23.88 -7.61
CA ALA A 101 -0.82 -24.76 -6.61
C ALA A 101 -1.31 -24.47 -5.17
N SER A 102 -1.50 -23.19 -4.82
CA SER A 102 -1.85 -22.74 -3.47
C SER A 102 -3.30 -22.24 -3.33
N GLY A 103 -4.06 -22.19 -4.42
CA GLY A 103 -5.42 -21.64 -4.49
C GLY A 103 -5.48 -20.12 -4.70
N SER A 104 -4.42 -19.38 -4.33
CA SER A 104 -4.32 -17.95 -4.60
C SER A 104 -2.88 -17.44 -4.59
N ASP A 105 -2.61 -16.39 -5.38
CA ASP A 105 -1.36 -15.64 -5.34
C ASP A 105 -1.61 -14.14 -5.42
N THR A 106 -0.76 -13.33 -4.79
CA THR A 106 -0.90 -11.87 -4.76
C THR A 106 0.45 -11.22 -5.00
N VAL A 107 0.55 -10.43 -6.07
CA VAL A 107 1.80 -9.78 -6.47
C VAL A 107 1.56 -8.36 -6.95
N THR A 108 2.62 -7.57 -6.93
CA THR A 108 2.68 -6.33 -7.72
C THR A 108 3.16 -6.68 -9.12
N TRP A 109 2.38 -6.29 -10.12
CA TRP A 109 2.68 -6.50 -11.52
C TRP A 109 2.81 -5.16 -12.23
N GLN A 110 3.83 -5.05 -13.07
CA GLN A 110 4.11 -3.85 -13.85
C GLN A 110 4.14 -4.19 -15.34
N PRO A 111 3.00 -4.11 -16.06
CA PRO A 111 2.94 -4.35 -17.50
C PRO A 111 3.82 -3.40 -18.31
N ASP A 112 3.76 -2.12 -17.97
CA ASP A 112 4.44 -1.03 -18.66
C ASP A 112 5.16 -0.11 -17.67
N PRO A 113 6.15 0.66 -18.11
CA PRO A 113 6.76 1.71 -17.31
C PRO A 113 5.69 2.63 -16.70
N GLY A 114 5.65 2.72 -15.37
CA GLY A 114 4.69 3.56 -14.65
C GLY A 114 3.31 2.94 -14.37
N LEU A 115 2.95 1.79 -14.97
CA LEU A 115 1.72 1.08 -14.66
C LEU A 115 1.98 0.02 -13.59
N ARG A 116 1.90 0.39 -12.31
CA ARG A 116 2.05 -0.57 -11.20
C ARG A 116 0.68 -1.00 -10.71
N MET A 117 0.40 -2.30 -10.82
CA MET A 117 -0.89 -2.89 -10.49
C MET A 117 -0.74 -3.88 -9.33
N ALA A 118 -1.61 -3.80 -8.34
CA ALA A 118 -1.78 -4.87 -7.37
C ALA A 118 -2.69 -5.92 -8.00
N ILE A 119 -2.22 -7.16 -8.16
CA ILE A 119 -3.01 -8.25 -8.73
C ILE A 119 -3.17 -9.39 -7.73
N VAL A 120 -4.36 -9.97 -7.70
CA VAL A 120 -4.74 -11.14 -6.92
C VAL A 120 -5.26 -12.19 -7.89
N ALA A 121 -4.57 -13.31 -7.98
CA ALA A 121 -5.00 -14.48 -8.72
C ALA A 121 -5.66 -15.47 -7.76
N LYS A 122 -6.83 -16.00 -8.15
CA LYS A 122 -7.54 -17.06 -7.43
C LYS A 122 -7.94 -18.17 -8.38
N GLN A 123 -7.75 -19.41 -7.97
CA GLN A 123 -8.14 -20.58 -8.73
C GLN A 123 -9.48 -21.13 -8.23
N ALA A 124 -10.37 -21.49 -9.15
CA ALA A 124 -11.44 -22.46 -8.87
C ALA A 124 -11.88 -23.19 -10.15
N ALA A 125 -12.26 -24.46 -10.01
CA ALA A 125 -12.82 -25.28 -11.09
C ALA A 125 -11.99 -25.26 -12.40
N GLY A 126 -10.67 -25.40 -12.29
CA GLY A 126 -9.72 -25.41 -13.42
C GLY A 126 -9.36 -24.03 -13.98
N LYS A 127 -10.14 -22.99 -13.69
CA LYS A 127 -9.89 -21.61 -14.14
C LYS A 127 -9.11 -20.82 -13.10
N VAL A 128 -8.39 -19.80 -13.57
CA VAL A 128 -7.75 -18.79 -12.71
C VAL A 128 -8.36 -17.43 -13.02
N VAL A 129 -8.93 -16.79 -12.03
CA VAL A 129 -9.41 -15.42 -12.12
C VAL A 129 -8.36 -14.51 -11.51
N VAL A 130 -7.83 -13.61 -12.32
CA VAL A 130 -6.96 -12.53 -11.88
C VAL A 130 -7.81 -11.27 -11.78
N ALA A 131 -7.83 -10.67 -10.60
CA ALA A 131 -8.32 -9.32 -10.43
C ALA A 131 -7.15 -8.41 -10.10
N GLY A 132 -7.22 -7.14 -10.50
CA GLY A 132 -6.22 -6.17 -10.10
C GLY A 132 -6.77 -4.76 -10.02
N GLN A 133 -5.97 -3.84 -9.50
CA GLN A 133 -6.24 -2.41 -9.51
C GLN A 133 -4.93 -1.62 -9.49
N SER A 134 -4.98 -0.35 -9.86
CA SER A 134 -3.79 0.51 -9.84
C SER A 134 -3.28 0.78 -8.42
N LEU A 135 -1.95 0.80 -8.27
CA LEU A 135 -1.27 1.24 -7.06
C LEU A 135 -1.09 2.76 -6.99
N ALA A 136 -1.25 3.49 -8.11
CA ALA A 136 -0.96 4.92 -8.16
C ALA A 136 -1.73 5.76 -7.10
N PRO A 137 -3.04 5.52 -6.86
CA PRO A 137 -3.76 6.25 -5.81
C PRO A 137 -3.19 6.00 -4.41
N PHE A 138 -2.74 4.77 -4.14
CA PHE A 138 -2.17 4.39 -2.83
C PHE A 138 -0.77 4.96 -2.64
N GLU A 139 0.04 5.00 -3.69
CA GLU A 139 1.36 5.61 -3.67
C GLU A 139 1.31 7.12 -3.44
N GLU A 140 0.31 7.79 -4.01
CA GLU A 140 0.10 9.22 -3.77
C GLU A 140 -0.35 9.50 -2.33
N ILE A 141 -1.22 8.65 -1.78
CA ILE A 141 -1.61 8.73 -0.36
C ILE A 141 -0.41 8.49 0.57
N ASP A 142 0.44 7.49 0.29
CA ASP A 142 1.64 7.21 1.08
C ASP A 142 2.61 8.41 1.08
N ARG A 143 2.82 9.02 -0.10
CA ARG A 143 3.67 10.21 -0.25
C ARG A 143 3.18 11.39 0.59
N ARG A 144 1.87 11.70 0.51
CA ARG A 144 1.27 12.80 1.29
C ARG A 144 1.29 12.51 2.79
N THR A 145 1.01 11.27 3.17
CA THR A 145 1.04 10.81 4.57
C THR A 145 2.43 10.97 5.17
N LEU A 146 3.47 10.56 4.44
CA LEU A 146 4.87 10.74 4.84
C LEU A 146 5.20 12.23 5.02
N MET A 147 4.79 13.09 4.09
CA MET A 147 5.05 14.53 4.17
C MET A 147 4.43 15.16 5.43
N PHE A 148 3.16 14.85 5.73
CA PHE A 148 2.49 15.37 6.93
C PHE A 148 3.11 14.84 8.22
N LEU A 149 3.43 13.54 8.28
CA LEU A 149 4.07 12.94 9.45
C LEU A 149 5.48 13.50 9.67
N ALA A 150 6.25 13.70 8.59
CA ALA A 150 7.58 14.31 8.66
C ALA A 150 7.51 15.75 9.17
N ALA A 151 6.55 16.55 8.67
CA ALA A 151 6.35 17.92 9.15
C ALA A 151 5.94 17.96 10.63
N GLY A 152 5.01 17.10 11.06
CA GLY A 152 4.60 17.00 12.46
C GLY A 152 5.71 16.52 13.38
N TRP A 153 6.53 15.57 12.92
CA TRP A 153 7.70 15.08 13.64
C TRP A 153 8.75 16.19 13.80
N LEU A 154 9.09 16.91 12.73
CA LEU A 154 10.02 18.04 12.78
C LEU A 154 9.54 19.15 13.72
N GLY A 155 8.25 19.48 13.67
CA GLY A 155 7.63 20.44 14.60
C GLY A 155 7.78 19.98 16.06
N SER A 156 7.54 18.70 16.33
CA SER A 156 7.71 18.11 17.67
C SER A 156 9.17 18.18 18.13
N MET A 157 10.12 17.90 17.24
CA MET A 157 11.56 18.02 17.55
C MET A 157 11.97 19.46 17.88
N LEU A 158 11.46 20.44 17.13
CA LEU A 158 11.69 21.87 17.39
C LEU A 158 11.18 22.30 18.78
N VAL A 159 9.96 21.87 19.14
CA VAL A 159 9.38 22.16 20.46
C VAL A 159 10.21 21.54 21.58
N LEU A 160 10.63 20.28 21.43
CA LEU A 160 11.49 19.61 22.42
C LEU A 160 12.85 20.32 22.57
N ALA A 161 13.46 20.74 21.46
CA ALA A 161 14.73 21.48 21.46
C ALA A 161 14.59 22.86 22.13
N ALA A 162 13.51 23.60 21.83
CA ALA A 162 13.22 24.88 22.44
C ALA A 162 12.98 24.76 23.95
N ALA A 163 12.19 23.76 24.37
CA ALA A 163 11.91 23.48 25.77
C ALA A 163 13.18 23.12 26.55
N TYR A 164 14.04 22.27 25.98
CA TYR A 164 15.33 21.93 26.57
C TYR A 164 16.22 23.17 26.71
N SER A 165 16.31 23.99 25.65
CA SER A 165 17.11 25.23 25.64
C SER A 165 16.64 26.23 26.69
N ALA A 166 15.34 26.51 26.77
CA ALA A 166 14.75 27.38 27.78
C ALA A 166 15.03 26.87 29.20
N ALA A 167 14.86 25.57 29.44
CA ALA A 167 15.12 24.94 30.73
C ALA A 167 16.61 24.99 31.15
N THR A 168 17.53 25.08 30.19
CA THR A 168 18.96 25.29 30.47
C THR A 168 19.30 26.76 30.76
N LEU A 169 18.67 27.70 30.04
CA LEU A 169 18.88 29.14 30.19
C LEU A 169 18.38 29.66 31.54
N MET A 170 17.15 29.32 31.95
CA MET A 170 16.56 29.76 33.23
C MET A 170 17.39 29.35 34.45
N ARG A 171 18.20 28.30 34.31
CA ARG A 171 19.03 27.75 35.38
C ARG A 171 20.39 28.43 35.51
N ARG A 172 20.85 29.11 34.47
CA ARG A 172 22.07 29.94 34.53
C ARG A 172 21.81 31.29 35.22
N GLY A 173 20.56 31.75 35.23
CA GLY A 173 20.16 33.04 35.82
C GLY A 173 19.75 33.00 37.29
N THR A 174 19.80 31.85 37.98
CA THR A 174 19.44 31.77 39.41
C THR A 174 20.69 31.98 40.27
N PRO A 175 20.86 33.14 40.95
CA PRO A 175 22.00 33.34 41.86
C PRO A 175 21.89 32.40 43.07
N PRO A 176 23.02 31.97 43.67
CA PRO A 176 23.01 31.12 44.85
C PRO A 176 22.33 31.84 46.03
N PRO A 177 21.61 31.11 46.91
CA PRO A 177 21.01 31.71 48.09
C PRO A 177 22.11 32.33 48.96
N ALA A 178 21.94 33.60 49.31
CA ALA A 178 22.80 34.29 50.27
C ALA A 178 22.75 33.52 51.60
N ARG A 179 23.91 33.03 52.05
CA ARG A 179 24.10 32.43 53.37
C ARG A 179 24.32 33.51 54.42
#